data_AF-A0A4Q7MB28-F1
#
_entry.id   AF-A0A4Q7MB28-F1
#
_cell.length_a   1.000
_cell.length_b   1.000
_cell.length_c   1.000
_cell.angle_alpha   90.00
_cell.angle_beta   90.00
_cell.angle_gamma   90.00
#
_symmetry.space_group_name_H-M   'P 1'
#
loop_
_entity.id
_entity.type
_entity.pdbx_description
1 polymer ?
#
loop_
_entity_poly.entity_id
_entity_poly.type
_entity_poly.pdbx_seq_one_letter_code
_entity_poly.pdbx_strand_id
1 'polypeptide(L)'
;MQVLLLISCLCLAGSGSVEKSRADSSLVLAGIEKNRELSILFPKNNQKVRGEYKVYGKARPGSVVVLHISSTYYKTARDSRQKVSKGAGPINRMNRKFKLTADRSGNWILKNIELWNAGWEENFTIKATAENKTVSIRVYDNTHPVAID
;
A
#
# COMPACT_ATOMS: atom_id res chain seq x y z
N MET A 1 14.75 13.38 87.00
CA MET A 1 15.33 14.60 86.41
C MET A 1 14.95 14.61 84.93
N GLN A 2 13.99 15.46 84.52
CA GLN A 2 14.24 16.72 83.75
C GLN A 2 14.87 16.40 82.37
N VAL A 3 14.35 16.77 81.19
CA VAL A 3 13.61 17.98 80.78
C VAL A 3 12.81 17.69 79.48
N LEU A 4 11.69 18.41 79.35
CA LEU A 4 10.85 18.71 78.18
C LEU A 4 11.60 19.03 76.86
N LEU A 5 10.94 18.78 75.71
CA LEU A 5 10.60 19.87 74.78
C LEU A 5 9.49 19.48 73.80
N LEU A 6 8.37 20.20 73.93
CA LEU A 6 7.27 20.30 72.97
C LEU A 6 7.74 21.00 71.69
N ILE A 7 7.31 20.52 70.53
CA ILE A 7 6.87 21.40 69.44
C ILE A 7 5.59 20.82 68.81
N SER A 8 4.51 21.56 69.04
CA SER A 8 3.24 21.53 68.35
C SER A 8 3.38 21.90 66.87
N CYS A 9 2.65 21.23 65.98
CA CYS A 9 2.07 21.93 64.83
C CYS A 9 0.67 21.40 64.55
N LEU A 10 -0.24 22.37 64.42
CA LEU A 10 -1.67 22.25 64.30
C LEU A 10 -2.12 21.81 62.89
N CYS A 11 -3.21 21.04 62.89
CA CYS A 11 -4.37 21.09 61.99
C CYS A 11 -4.17 20.94 60.47
N LEU A 12 -4.87 19.96 59.86
CA LEU A 12 -6.16 20.22 59.22
C LEU A 12 -6.88 18.91 58.86
N ALA A 13 -8.17 18.87 59.15
CA ALA A 13 -9.11 17.83 58.76
C ALA A 13 -9.45 17.90 57.26
N GLY A 14 -9.87 16.78 56.66
CA GLY A 14 -10.47 16.77 55.33
C GLY A 14 -10.75 15.37 54.78
N SER A 15 -11.96 14.86 55.03
CA SER A 15 -12.54 13.65 54.42
C SER A 15 -12.72 13.81 52.91
N GLY A 16 -12.50 12.75 52.13
CA GLY A 16 -12.90 12.75 50.71
C GLY A 16 -12.46 11.56 49.88
N SER A 17 -13.38 10.61 49.70
CA SER A 17 -13.69 9.89 48.46
C SER A 17 -12.62 9.01 47.77
N VAL A 18 -12.88 7.70 47.84
CA VAL A 18 -12.35 6.66 46.95
C VAL A 18 -12.82 6.93 45.51
N GLU A 19 -11.94 7.44 44.66
CA GLU A 19 -12.18 7.48 43.22
C GLU A 19 -11.60 6.24 42.54
N LYS A 20 -12.53 5.37 42.15
CA LYS A 20 -12.34 4.18 41.33
C LYS A 20 -12.04 4.65 39.89
N SER A 21 -10.75 4.77 39.55
CA SER A 21 -10.33 5.05 38.18
C SER A 21 -10.63 3.84 37.28
N ARG A 22 -11.75 3.95 36.56
CA ARG A 22 -12.14 3.05 35.48
C ARG A 22 -11.25 3.40 34.28
N ALA A 23 -10.13 2.70 34.13
CA ALA A 23 -9.27 2.82 32.96
C ALA A 23 -10.07 2.42 31.71
N ASP A 24 -10.30 3.42 30.88
CA ASP A 24 -11.02 3.38 29.62
C ASP A 24 -10.28 2.44 28.65
N SER A 25 -10.76 1.21 28.51
CA SER A 25 -10.16 0.18 27.65
C SER A 25 -10.48 0.36 26.16
N SER A 26 -11.02 1.51 25.75
CA SER A 26 -11.49 1.75 24.38
C SER A 26 -10.38 2.15 23.39
N LEU A 27 -9.20 2.58 23.87
CA LEU A 27 -8.13 3.11 23.00
C LEU A 27 -7.20 2.04 22.39
N VAL A 28 -7.29 0.77 22.79
CA VAL A 28 -6.44 -0.31 22.24
C VAL A 28 -7.03 -0.94 20.97
N LEU A 29 -8.34 -0.81 20.76
CA LEU A 29 -9.04 -1.44 19.61
C LEU A 29 -8.81 -0.70 18.27
N ALA A 30 -8.64 0.62 18.30
CA ALA A 30 -8.45 1.42 17.08
C ALA A 30 -7.11 1.16 16.36
N GLY A 31 -6.10 0.63 17.05
CA GLY A 31 -4.78 0.33 16.47
C GLY A 31 -4.68 -1.05 15.81
N ILE A 32 -5.52 -2.02 16.20
CA ILE A 32 -5.43 -3.41 15.75
C ILE A 32 -6.25 -3.65 14.47
N GLU A 33 -7.32 -2.89 14.23
CA GLU A 33 -8.19 -3.10 13.07
C GLU A 33 -7.63 -2.57 11.74
N LYS A 34 -6.74 -1.58 11.79
CA LYS A 34 -6.20 -0.92 10.58
C LYS A 34 -5.30 -1.82 9.72
N ASN A 35 -4.84 -2.96 10.25
CA ASN A 35 -3.87 -3.87 9.59
C ASN A 35 -4.53 -5.08 8.89
N ARG A 36 -5.85 -5.05 8.68
CA ARG A 36 -6.59 -6.16 8.03
C ARG A 36 -7.17 -5.81 6.67
N GLU A 37 -7.06 -4.56 6.24
CA GLU A 37 -7.66 -4.13 4.98
C GLU A 37 -6.76 -4.47 3.79
N LEU A 38 -7.38 -5.06 2.75
CA LEU A 38 -6.72 -5.30 1.48
C LEU A 38 -6.23 -3.97 0.90
N SER A 39 -4.94 -3.88 0.59
CA SER A 39 -4.35 -2.70 -0.04
C SER A 39 -3.17 -3.07 -0.91
N ILE A 40 -2.88 -2.25 -1.92
CA ILE A 40 -1.63 -2.28 -2.69
C ILE A 40 -0.80 -1.10 -2.18
N LEU A 41 0.35 -1.39 -1.55
CA LEU A 41 1.22 -0.37 -0.98
C LEU A 41 2.27 0.12 -1.99
N PHE A 42 2.67 -0.76 -2.90
CA PHE A 42 3.59 -0.43 -3.97
C PHE A 42 3.34 -1.30 -5.21
N PRO A 43 3.45 -0.74 -6.43
CA PRO A 43 3.65 0.69 -6.72
C PRO A 43 2.50 1.57 -6.25
N LYS A 44 2.71 2.89 -6.19
CA LYS A 44 1.63 3.86 -5.91
C LYS A 44 0.77 4.07 -7.15
N ASN A 45 -0.48 4.49 -6.94
CA ASN A 45 -1.36 4.88 -8.04
C ASN A 45 -0.74 6.04 -8.85
N ASN A 46 -0.82 5.96 -10.17
CA ASN A 46 -0.20 6.85 -11.14
C ASN A 46 1.33 7.00 -10.98
N GLN A 47 2.02 5.93 -10.54
CA GLN A 47 3.47 5.91 -10.51
C GLN A 47 4.05 5.48 -11.88
N LYS A 48 5.13 6.15 -12.32
CA LYS A 48 5.93 5.67 -13.43
C LYS A 48 6.66 4.39 -13.04
N VAL A 49 6.57 3.36 -13.87
CA VAL A 49 7.24 2.06 -13.71
C VAL A 49 8.04 1.75 -14.97
N ARG A 50 9.13 1.00 -14.83
CA ARG A 50 9.90 0.48 -15.95
C ARG A 50 10.76 -0.68 -15.48
N GLY A 51 10.76 -1.76 -16.25
CA GLY A 51 11.61 -2.91 -16.00
C GLY A 51 11.04 -3.92 -15.03
N GLU A 52 11.92 -4.68 -14.40
CA GLU A 52 11.54 -5.62 -13.36
C GLU A 52 11.05 -4.88 -12.12
N TYR A 53 9.87 -5.26 -11.66
CA TYR A 53 9.17 -4.61 -10.57
C TYR A 53 8.68 -5.61 -9.54
N LYS A 54 8.55 -5.12 -8.30
CA LYS A 54 7.81 -5.79 -7.23
C LYS A 54 6.46 -5.12 -7.04
N VAL A 55 5.46 -5.91 -6.68
CA VAL A 55 4.14 -5.44 -6.26
C VAL A 55 3.84 -6.04 -4.91
N TYR A 56 3.52 -5.22 -3.93
CA TYR A 56 3.25 -5.70 -2.57
C TYR A 56 2.18 -4.87 -1.87
N GLY A 57 1.60 -5.44 -0.82
CA GLY A 57 0.57 -4.77 -0.07
C GLY A 57 0.18 -5.52 1.21
N LYS A 58 -0.98 -5.14 1.75
CA LYS A 58 -1.57 -5.76 2.94
C LYS A 58 -2.84 -6.53 2.57
N ALA A 59 -3.12 -7.58 3.32
CA ALA A 59 -4.38 -8.29 3.36
C ALA A 59 -4.51 -8.99 4.72
N ARG A 60 -5.65 -9.62 4.98
CA ARG A 60 -5.81 -10.43 6.18
C ARG A 60 -4.75 -11.55 6.22
N PRO A 61 -4.07 -11.81 7.36
CA PRO A 61 -3.09 -12.88 7.47
C PRO A 61 -3.64 -14.24 7.01
N GLY A 62 -2.86 -14.99 6.23
CA GLY A 62 -3.24 -16.29 5.69
C GLY A 62 -4.27 -16.26 4.55
N SER A 63 -4.82 -15.10 4.19
CA SER A 63 -5.76 -14.99 3.07
C SER A 63 -5.06 -15.17 1.72
N VAL A 64 -5.81 -15.69 0.75
CA VAL A 64 -5.37 -15.79 -0.66
C VAL A 64 -5.68 -14.47 -1.35
N VAL A 65 -4.65 -13.82 -1.87
CA VAL A 65 -4.71 -12.62 -2.70
C VAL A 65 -4.57 -13.02 -4.16
N VAL A 66 -5.58 -12.69 -4.96
CA VAL A 66 -5.56 -12.86 -6.40
C VAL A 66 -5.15 -11.53 -7.03
N LEU A 67 -3.94 -11.48 -7.60
CA LEU A 67 -3.44 -10.32 -8.32
C LEU A 67 -3.70 -10.49 -9.82
N HIS A 68 -4.30 -9.49 -10.44
CA HIS A 68 -4.55 -9.41 -11.87
C HIS A 68 -3.86 -8.19 -12.44
N ILE A 69 -2.95 -8.40 -13.40
CA ILE A 69 -2.20 -7.34 -14.07
C ILE A 69 -2.58 -7.35 -15.54
N SER A 70 -3.12 -6.23 -16.01
CA SER A 70 -3.45 -6.03 -17.42
C SER A 70 -2.80 -4.75 -17.95
N SER A 71 -2.60 -4.66 -19.27
CA SER A 71 -2.02 -3.47 -19.87
C SER A 71 -2.60 -3.10 -21.22
N THR A 72 -2.53 -1.81 -21.52
CA THR A 72 -2.84 -1.24 -22.83
C THR A 72 -1.72 -0.32 -23.31
N TYR A 73 -1.38 -0.39 -24.60
CA TYR A 73 -0.30 0.40 -25.17
C TYR A 73 -0.69 1.05 -26.50
N TYR A 74 0.06 2.08 -26.89
CA TYR A 74 0.00 2.65 -28.24
C TYR A 74 1.20 2.15 -29.06
N LYS A 75 0.99 1.78 -30.33
CA LYS A 75 2.07 1.45 -31.26
C LYS A 75 2.96 2.66 -31.51
N THR A 76 4.17 2.41 -31.97
CA THR A 76 5.01 3.42 -32.60
C THR A 76 4.60 3.60 -34.06
N ALA A 77 4.64 4.84 -34.54
CA ALA A 77 4.58 5.17 -35.95
C ALA A 77 5.93 5.78 -36.37
N ARG A 78 6.28 5.63 -37.65
CA ARG A 78 7.43 6.30 -38.26
C ARG A 78 6.96 7.06 -39.48
N ASP A 79 7.43 8.29 -39.62
CA ASP A 79 7.20 9.07 -40.84
C ASP A 79 8.28 8.79 -41.91
N SER A 80 8.14 9.42 -43.08
CA SER A 80 9.10 9.33 -44.17
C SER A 80 10.48 9.89 -43.84
N ARG A 81 10.61 10.66 -42.76
CA ARG A 81 11.87 11.23 -42.23
C ARG A 81 12.41 10.40 -41.06
N GLN A 82 11.93 9.17 -40.87
CA GLN A 82 12.27 8.27 -39.75
C GLN A 82 11.96 8.83 -38.35
N LYS A 83 11.16 9.89 -38.24
CA LYS A 83 10.76 10.43 -36.94
C LYS A 83 9.77 9.48 -36.28
N VAL A 84 10.06 9.10 -35.04
CA VAL A 84 9.19 8.25 -34.23
C VAL A 84 8.06 9.09 -33.62
N SER A 85 6.82 8.62 -33.75
CA SER A 85 5.62 9.27 -33.22
C SER A 85 4.62 8.26 -32.64
N LYS A 86 3.57 8.76 -31.99
CA LYS A 86 2.48 7.95 -31.44
C LYS A 86 1.62 7.37 -32.57
N GLY A 87 1.52 6.04 -32.63
CA GLY A 87 0.70 5.31 -33.58
C GLY A 87 -0.63 4.86 -33.00
N ALA A 88 -1.22 3.82 -33.63
CA ALA A 88 -2.53 3.28 -33.26
C ALA A 88 -2.57 2.74 -31.82
N GLY A 89 -3.69 2.98 -31.12
CA GLY A 89 -3.96 2.48 -29.77
C GLY A 89 -5.14 3.20 -29.11
N PRO A 90 -5.51 2.81 -27.87
CA PRO A 90 -4.84 1.82 -27.03
C PRO A 90 -5.17 0.37 -27.44
N ILE A 91 -4.18 -0.54 -27.38
CA ILE A 91 -4.29 -1.97 -27.69
C ILE A 91 -4.03 -2.80 -26.44
N ASN A 92 -4.87 -3.80 -26.15
CA ASN A 92 -4.67 -4.73 -25.05
C ASN A 92 -3.44 -5.62 -25.28
N ARG A 93 -2.56 -5.76 -24.29
CA ARG A 93 -1.37 -6.62 -24.39
C ARG A 93 -1.26 -7.63 -23.25
N MET A 94 -1.08 -7.14 -22.03
CA MET A 94 -0.88 -8.02 -20.87
C MET A 94 -2.22 -8.42 -20.26
N ASN A 95 -2.32 -9.67 -19.83
CA ASN A 95 -3.42 -10.21 -19.03
C ASN A 95 -2.91 -11.38 -18.18
N ARG A 96 -2.30 -11.08 -17.03
CA ARG A 96 -1.64 -12.08 -16.16
C ARG A 96 -2.31 -12.14 -14.79
N LYS A 97 -2.48 -13.36 -14.27
CA LYS A 97 -3.12 -13.61 -12.96
C LYS A 97 -2.17 -14.39 -12.07
N PHE A 98 -2.04 -13.95 -10.81
CA PHE A 98 -1.19 -14.56 -9.81
C PHE A 98 -2.02 -14.84 -8.55
N LYS A 99 -1.74 -15.97 -7.89
CA LYS A 99 -2.28 -16.28 -6.57
C LYS A 99 -1.14 -16.19 -5.56
N LEU A 100 -1.33 -15.39 -4.53
CA LEU A 100 -0.38 -15.14 -3.46
C LEU A 100 -1.07 -15.41 -2.13
N THR A 101 -0.31 -15.76 -1.10
CA THR A 101 -0.84 -15.90 0.27
C THR A 101 -0.21 -14.82 1.14
N ALA A 102 -1.05 -14.11 1.90
CA ALA A 102 -0.55 -13.14 2.88
C ALA A 102 0.12 -13.86 4.05
N ASP A 103 1.28 -13.36 4.47
CA ASP A 103 2.04 -13.89 5.60
C ASP A 103 1.30 -13.69 6.94
N ARG A 104 1.90 -14.16 8.04
CA ARG A 104 1.34 -14.02 9.40
C ARG A 104 1.15 -12.56 9.83
N SER A 105 1.88 -11.64 9.22
CA SER A 105 1.85 -10.19 9.46
C SER A 105 0.95 -9.44 8.45
N GLY A 106 0.23 -10.19 7.60
CA GLY A 106 -0.68 -9.66 6.59
C GLY A 106 0.02 -9.10 5.34
N ASN A 107 1.32 -9.33 5.14
CA ASN A 107 2.02 -8.86 3.93
C ASN A 107 1.90 -9.89 2.81
N TRP A 108 1.72 -9.42 1.59
CA TRP A 108 1.86 -10.22 0.38
C TRP A 108 2.80 -9.51 -0.59
N ILE A 109 3.55 -10.29 -1.37
CA ILE A 109 4.53 -9.77 -2.33
C ILE A 109 4.60 -10.65 -3.58
N LEU A 110 4.59 -10.00 -4.74
CA LEU A 110 4.99 -10.57 -6.02
C LEU A 110 6.26 -9.87 -6.47
N LYS A 111 7.28 -10.65 -6.86
CA LYS A 111 8.59 -10.18 -7.32
C LYS A 111 8.75 -10.48 -8.81
N ASN A 112 9.72 -9.82 -9.45
CA ASN A 112 10.19 -10.10 -10.81
C ASN A 112 9.07 -9.99 -11.85
N ILE A 113 8.27 -8.94 -11.77
CA ILE A 113 7.23 -8.63 -12.76
C ILE A 113 7.81 -7.67 -13.77
N GLU A 114 7.82 -8.07 -15.03
CA GLU A 114 8.25 -7.21 -16.12
C GLU A 114 7.15 -6.21 -16.52
N LEU A 115 7.39 -4.93 -16.27
CA LEU A 115 6.53 -3.82 -16.68
C LEU A 115 7.28 -2.93 -17.69
N TRP A 116 7.45 -3.46 -18.90
CA TRP A 116 8.09 -2.76 -20.02
C TRP A 116 7.05 -2.19 -20.99
N ASN A 117 7.26 -0.94 -21.43
CA ASN A 117 6.54 -0.36 -22.56
C ASN A 117 6.81 -1.13 -23.85
N ALA A 118 5.75 -1.61 -24.50
CA ALA A 118 5.81 -2.32 -25.78
C ALA A 118 5.74 -1.43 -27.03
N GLY A 119 5.60 -0.11 -26.88
CA GLY A 119 5.48 0.81 -28.01
C GLY A 119 5.77 2.26 -27.63
N TRP A 120 4.84 3.16 -27.95
CA TRP A 120 4.94 4.59 -27.64
C TRP A 120 4.78 4.84 -26.14
N GLU A 121 3.69 4.37 -25.55
CA GLU A 121 3.40 4.44 -24.12
C GLU A 121 2.56 3.23 -23.71
N GLU A 122 2.70 2.79 -22.46
CA GLU A 122 1.91 1.68 -21.92
C GLU A 122 1.36 2.00 -20.52
N ASN A 123 0.07 1.74 -20.35
CA ASN A 123 -0.62 1.83 -19.07
C ASN A 123 -0.89 0.43 -18.53
N PHE A 124 -0.60 0.22 -17.26
CA PHE A 124 -0.85 -1.04 -16.55
C PHE A 124 -1.91 -0.81 -15.47
N THR A 125 -2.83 -1.77 -15.36
CA THR A 125 -3.79 -1.86 -14.26
C THR A 125 -3.39 -3.04 -13.39
N ILE A 126 -3.19 -2.78 -12.10
CA ILE A 126 -2.88 -3.80 -11.10
C ILE A 126 -4.07 -3.87 -10.17
N LYS A 127 -4.77 -5.00 -10.19
CA LYS A 127 -5.96 -5.26 -9.38
C LYS A 127 -5.65 -6.39 -8.41
N ALA A 128 -5.90 -6.17 -7.12
CA ALA A 128 -5.79 -7.20 -6.10
C ALA A 128 -7.20 -7.51 -5.55
N THR A 129 -7.52 -8.79 -5.41
CA THR A 129 -8.78 -9.27 -4.85
C THR A 129 -8.52 -10.28 -3.74
N ALA A 130 -9.15 -10.08 -2.58
CA ALA A 130 -9.10 -11.01 -1.45
C ALA A 130 -10.40 -10.87 -0.65
N GLU A 131 -10.97 -11.99 -0.19
CA GLU A 131 -12.15 -12.00 0.70
C GLU A 131 -13.29 -11.06 0.22
N ASN A 132 -13.63 -11.13 -1.07
CA ASN A 132 -14.63 -10.30 -1.76
C ASN A 132 -14.33 -8.79 -1.83
N LYS A 133 -13.19 -8.33 -1.33
CA LYS A 133 -12.70 -6.97 -1.53
C LYS A 133 -11.81 -6.92 -2.77
N THR A 134 -11.91 -5.82 -3.51
CA THR A 134 -11.05 -5.55 -4.66
C THR A 134 -10.48 -4.14 -4.57
N VAL A 135 -9.18 -4.02 -4.75
CA VAL A 135 -8.47 -2.73 -4.86
C VAL A 135 -7.73 -2.70 -6.19
N SER A 136 -7.61 -1.52 -6.78
CA SER A 136 -6.94 -1.34 -8.07
C SER A 136 -6.11 -0.08 -8.06
N ILE A 137 -4.94 -0.15 -8.70
CA ILE A 137 -4.11 0.99 -9.04
C ILE A 137 -3.79 0.99 -10.53
N ARG A 138 -3.47 2.17 -11.05
CA ARG A 138 -2.90 2.36 -12.38
C ARG A 138 -1.43 2.75 -12.25
N VAL A 139 -0.59 2.21 -13.11
CA VAL A 139 0.81 2.66 -13.29
C VAL A 139 1.11 2.77 -14.78
N TYR A 140 2.19 3.44 -15.16
CA TYR A 140 2.49 3.69 -16.57
C TYR A 140 3.99 3.64 -16.86
N ASP A 141 4.34 3.29 -18.10
CA ASP A 141 5.63 3.62 -18.70
C ASP A 141 5.38 4.49 -19.94
N ASN A 142 5.72 5.77 -19.84
CA ASN A 142 5.60 6.77 -20.92
C ASN A 142 6.94 7.06 -21.59
N THR A 143 7.93 6.18 -21.44
CA THR A 143 9.23 6.36 -22.06
C THR A 143 9.13 6.06 -23.54
N HIS A 144 9.25 7.11 -24.36
CA HIS A 144 9.15 6.99 -25.80
C HIS A 144 10.41 6.34 -26.40
N PRO A 145 10.27 5.56 -27.48
CA PRO A 145 11.41 5.06 -28.22
C PRO A 145 12.14 6.21 -28.93
N VAL A 146 13.46 6.13 -28.95
CA VAL A 146 14.34 7.07 -29.65
C VAL A 146 14.78 6.42 -30.96
N ALA A 147 14.93 7.21 -32.03
CA ALA A 147 15.60 6.73 -33.23
C ALA A 147 17.05 6.37 -32.87
N ILE A 148 17.51 5.21 -33.32
CA ILE A 148 18.92 4.84 -33.26
C ILE A 148 19.41 5.03 -34.70
N ASP A 149 20.33 5.96 -34.87
CA ASP A 149 21.02 6.23 -36.15
C ASP A 149 21.95 5.07 -36.53
#